data_AF-A0A6I8NP69-F1
#
_entry.id   AF-A0A6I8NP69-F1
#
_cell.length_a   1.000
_cell.length_b   1.000
_cell.length_c   1.000
_cell.angle_alpha   90.00
_cell.angle_beta   90.00
_cell.angle_gamma   90.00
#
_symmetry.space_group_name_H-M   'P 1'
#
loop_
_entity.id
_entity.type
_entity.pdbx_description
1 polymer ?
#
loop_
_entity_poly.entity_id
_entity_poly.type
_entity_poly.pdbx_seq_one_letter_code
_entity_poly.pdbx_strand_id
1 'polypeptide(L)'
;MGIKTVSLTWDDLVTLYRPQRLEQCSAHSKRLTNTNTIIIIIIVIIIIICPPPRKSKTCQFGYLIVYFLPISDEVIRKRLLIDGDGAGDDRRINLLVKSFIKWCNAGSQEEGYSQYQRMLSTLSQCEFSMGKTLLVYDMNLREMENYEKIYKDIENNIAGAHEKIAECKKQILQAKRIRKNRQEYDALAKVIQYHPDRHETLKELDALGKELQHLSHIKESVEDKLELRRKQFHVLLSTIHELQQTLESKWWSG
;
A
#
# COMPACT_ATOMS: atom_id res chain seq x y z
N MET A 1 -57.41 57.20 18.50
CA MET A 1 -58.37 56.31 19.18
C MET A 1 -57.79 54.91 19.17
N GLY A 2 -57.28 54.46 20.32
CA GLY A 2 -56.65 53.14 20.47
C GLY A 2 -57.71 52.05 20.67
N ILE A 3 -57.61 50.99 19.90
CA ILE A 3 -58.42 49.78 20.08
C ILE A 3 -57.72 48.92 21.14
N LYS A 4 -58.37 48.81 22.31
CA LYS A 4 -57.96 47.91 23.39
C LYS A 4 -58.15 46.46 22.94
N THR A 5 -57.08 45.69 22.92
CA THR A 5 -57.10 44.24 22.90
C THR A 5 -57.55 43.73 24.26
N VAL A 6 -58.70 43.06 24.33
CA VAL A 6 -59.08 42.24 25.48
C VAL A 6 -58.26 40.95 25.40
N SER A 7 -57.30 40.82 26.30
CA SER A 7 -56.55 39.59 26.54
C SER A 7 -57.45 38.57 27.22
N LEU A 8 -57.81 37.49 26.52
CA LEU A 8 -58.22 36.25 27.16
C LEU A 8 -56.98 35.63 27.80
N THR A 9 -56.95 35.60 29.13
CA THR A 9 -55.87 35.01 29.92
C THR A 9 -55.91 33.48 29.79
N TRP A 10 -54.73 32.85 29.75
CA TRP A 10 -54.53 31.42 29.51
C TRP A 10 -55.25 30.49 30.50
N ASP A 11 -55.68 31.00 31.66
CA ASP A 11 -56.39 30.22 32.67
C ASP A 11 -57.81 29.81 32.23
N ASP A 12 -58.44 30.58 31.34
CA ASP A 12 -59.79 30.29 30.80
C ASP A 12 -59.78 29.17 29.74
N LEU A 13 -58.61 28.87 29.15
CA LEU A 13 -58.43 27.80 28.17
C LEU A 13 -58.07 26.45 28.81
N VAL A 14 -57.49 26.46 30.00
CA VAL A 14 -57.07 25.25 30.73
C VAL A 14 -58.27 24.54 31.37
N THR A 15 -59.34 25.26 31.71
CA THR A 15 -60.57 24.68 32.28
C THR A 15 -61.45 23.94 31.26
N LEU A 16 -61.21 24.11 29.96
CA LEU A 16 -62.00 23.45 28.91
C LEU A 16 -61.41 22.13 28.40
N TYR A 17 -60.21 21.73 28.86
CA TYR A 17 -59.45 20.63 28.25
C TYR A 17 -59.07 19.51 29.23
N ARG A 18 -60.07 18.93 29.90
CA ARG A 18 -60.09 17.54 30.41
C ARG A 18 -61.55 17.21 30.81
N PRO A 19 -62.15 16.01 30.60
CA PRO A 19 -61.82 14.81 29.81
C PRO A 19 -63.02 14.26 29.00
N GLN A 20 -63.05 14.34 27.68
CA GLN A 20 -64.09 13.65 26.87
C GLN A 20 -63.55 12.84 25.68
N ARG A 21 -62.24 12.89 25.40
CA ARG A 21 -61.61 12.10 24.32
C ARG A 21 -60.79 10.89 24.79
N LEU A 22 -60.56 10.72 26.09
CA LEU A 22 -59.81 9.57 26.63
C LEU A 22 -60.60 8.25 26.54
N GLU A 23 -61.94 8.29 26.54
CA GLU A 23 -62.77 7.09 26.36
C GLU A 23 -62.73 6.56 24.92
N GLN A 24 -62.56 7.42 23.92
CA GLN A 24 -62.47 6.99 22.51
C GLN A 24 -61.12 6.31 22.18
N CYS A 25 -60.03 6.69 22.85
CA CYS A 25 -58.72 6.04 22.65
C CYS A 25 -58.64 4.64 23.29
N SER A 26 -59.39 4.38 24.36
CA SER A 26 -59.44 3.06 25.02
C SER A 26 -60.04 1.98 24.10
N ALA A 27 -61.04 2.34 23.28
CA ALA A 27 -61.74 1.38 22.40
C ALA A 27 -60.91 0.92 21.19
N HIS A 28 -59.96 1.73 20.70
CA HIS A 28 -59.15 1.41 19.52
C HIS A 28 -57.84 0.65 19.86
N SER A 29 -57.53 0.49 21.15
CA SER A 29 -56.28 -0.13 21.64
C SER A 29 -56.20 -1.66 21.46
N LYS A 30 -57.33 -2.35 21.20
CA LYS A 30 -57.40 -3.82 21.18
C LYS A 30 -56.79 -4.50 19.93
N ARG A 31 -56.19 -3.76 18.99
CA ARG A 31 -55.71 -4.32 17.71
C ARG A 31 -54.34 -3.87 17.21
N LEU A 32 -53.54 -3.22 18.06
CA LEU A 32 -52.18 -2.80 17.71
C LEU A 32 -51.18 -3.54 18.60
N THR A 33 -50.16 -4.13 17.98
CA THR A 33 -49.03 -4.77 18.67
C THR A 33 -48.38 -3.76 19.63
N ASN A 34 -47.94 -4.24 20.80
CA ASN A 34 -47.45 -3.41 21.92
C ASN A 34 -46.47 -2.29 21.51
N THR A 35 -45.66 -2.50 20.47
CA THR A 35 -44.71 -1.52 19.94
C THR A 35 -45.37 -0.32 19.25
N ASN A 36 -46.40 -0.53 18.43
CA ASN A 36 -47.10 0.56 17.73
C ASN A 36 -47.91 1.44 18.68
N THR A 37 -48.48 0.83 19.73
CA THR A 37 -49.21 1.53 20.77
C THR A 37 -48.28 2.41 21.61
N ILE A 38 -47.06 1.93 21.91
CA ILE A 38 -46.02 2.71 22.62
C ILE A 38 -45.56 3.91 21.79
N ILE A 39 -45.33 3.74 20.48
CA ILE A 39 -44.90 4.82 19.59
C ILE A 39 -45.98 5.93 19.50
N ILE A 40 -47.25 5.55 19.34
CA ILE A 40 -48.36 6.51 19.28
C ILE A 40 -48.50 7.27 20.61
N ILE A 41 -48.36 6.56 21.75
CA ILE A 41 -48.39 7.18 23.08
C ILE A 41 -47.21 8.15 23.26
N ILE A 42 -46.00 7.81 22.82
CA ILE A 42 -44.82 8.70 22.88
C ILE A 42 -45.04 9.95 22.01
N ILE A 43 -45.58 9.80 20.80
CA ILE A 43 -45.91 10.93 19.92
C ILE A 43 -46.95 11.85 20.56
N VAL A 44 -48.00 11.29 21.15
CA VAL A 44 -49.06 12.05 21.84
C VAL A 44 -48.52 12.73 23.10
N ILE A 45 -47.62 12.09 23.84
CA ILE A 45 -46.94 12.68 25.02
C ILE A 45 -46.04 13.85 24.58
N ILE A 46 -45.29 13.73 23.49
CA ILE A 46 -44.46 14.81 22.94
C ILE A 46 -45.32 16.00 22.51
N ILE A 47 -46.48 15.74 21.89
CA ILE A 47 -47.42 16.79 21.46
C ILE A 47 -48.09 17.50 22.66
N ILE A 48 -48.35 16.77 23.76
CA ILE A 48 -49.02 17.33 24.95
C ILE A 48 -48.03 18.07 25.87
N ILE A 49 -46.79 17.59 25.99
CA ILE A 49 -45.77 18.17 26.88
C ILE A 49 -45.03 19.34 26.21
N CYS A 50 -44.97 19.40 24.88
CA CYS A 50 -44.24 20.44 24.15
C CYS A 50 -45.23 21.51 23.63
N PRO A 51 -45.35 22.70 24.27
CA PRO A 51 -46.04 23.82 23.64
C PRO A 51 -45.25 24.27 22.41
N PRO A 52 -45.90 24.77 21.34
CA PRO A 52 -45.20 25.12 20.11
C PRO A 52 -44.14 26.21 20.38
N PRO A 53 -42.87 26.01 19.97
CA PRO A 53 -41.86 27.03 20.17
C PRO A 53 -42.20 28.27 19.31
N ARG A 54 -42.20 29.44 19.95
CA ARG A 54 -42.06 30.71 19.25
C ARG A 54 -40.78 30.66 18.42
N LYS A 55 -40.95 30.67 17.10
CA LYS A 55 -39.97 31.03 16.05
C LYS A 55 -38.50 30.88 16.45
N SER A 56 -37.92 29.70 16.25
CA SER A 56 -36.49 29.55 15.97
C SER A 56 -36.25 28.24 15.23
N LYS A 57 -35.37 28.28 14.23
CA LYS A 57 -35.17 27.26 13.21
C LYS A 57 -34.43 26.04 13.75
N THR A 58 -35.13 25.02 14.23
CA THR A 58 -34.61 23.63 14.36
C THR A 58 -35.77 22.64 14.48
N CYS A 59 -36.54 22.45 13.41
CA CYS A 59 -37.49 21.34 13.31
C CYS A 59 -37.24 20.61 11.99
N GLN A 60 -36.24 19.74 12.01
CA GLN A 60 -36.04 18.68 11.01
C GLN A 60 -36.06 17.30 11.69
N PHE A 61 -36.81 17.18 12.79
CA PHE A 61 -36.83 16.02 13.69
C PHE A 61 -37.85 14.93 13.32
N GLY A 62 -38.49 15.02 12.14
CA GLY A 62 -39.63 14.17 11.79
C GLY A 62 -39.38 13.00 10.84
N TYR A 63 -38.18 12.82 10.27
CA TYR A 63 -38.01 11.94 9.09
C TYR A 63 -36.84 10.95 9.12
N LEU A 64 -36.26 10.65 10.27
CA LEU A 64 -35.08 9.77 10.36
C LEU A 64 -35.27 8.60 11.32
N ILE A 65 -36.45 7.94 11.29
CA ILE A 65 -36.72 6.70 12.03
C ILE A 65 -36.80 5.47 11.10
N VAL A 66 -36.74 5.63 9.76
CA VAL A 66 -37.13 4.55 8.83
C VAL A 66 -35.98 3.96 7.99
N TYR A 67 -34.74 4.46 8.07
CA TYR A 67 -33.63 3.87 7.30
C TYR A 67 -32.62 3.16 8.20
N PHE A 68 -33.04 2.05 8.80
CA PHE A 68 -32.15 1.06 9.41
C PHE A 68 -31.63 0.14 8.29
N LEU A 69 -30.44 0.45 7.76
CA LEU A 69 -29.76 -0.34 6.72
C LEU A 69 -29.10 -1.61 7.32
N PRO A 70 -29.01 -2.73 6.58
CA PRO A 70 -28.45 -3.97 7.07
C PRO A 70 -26.92 -3.93 7.02
N ILE A 71 -26.30 -3.64 8.16
CA ILE A 71 -24.88 -3.92 8.42
C ILE A 71 -24.87 -5.06 9.43
N SER A 72 -24.15 -6.14 9.10
CA SER A 72 -24.15 -7.45 9.77
C SER A 72 -24.49 -7.41 11.27
N ASP A 73 -25.69 -7.90 11.56
CA ASP A 73 -26.41 -7.89 12.83
C ASP A 73 -25.61 -8.45 14.02
N GLU A 74 -24.64 -9.32 13.77
CA GLU A 74 -23.93 -10.08 14.82
C GLU A 74 -22.86 -9.27 15.57
N VAL A 75 -22.12 -8.37 14.90
CA VAL A 75 -21.02 -7.61 15.52
C VAL A 75 -21.57 -6.42 16.30
N ILE A 76 -22.59 -5.74 15.75
CA ILE A 76 -23.29 -4.64 16.43
C ILE A 76 -24.08 -5.19 17.62
N ARG A 77 -24.77 -6.32 17.48
CA ARG A 77 -25.46 -7.00 18.59
C ARG A 77 -24.51 -7.38 19.72
N LYS A 78 -23.33 -7.93 19.42
CA LYS A 78 -22.32 -8.27 20.43
C LYS A 78 -21.74 -7.02 21.09
N ARG A 79 -21.48 -5.95 20.35
CA ARG A 79 -21.02 -4.67 20.91
C ARG A 79 -22.07 -4.03 21.82
N LEU A 80 -23.34 -3.99 21.39
CA LEU A 80 -24.48 -3.51 22.18
C LEU A 80 -24.76 -4.34 23.44
N LEU A 81 -24.53 -5.66 23.39
CA LEU A 81 -24.62 -6.56 24.55
C LEU A 81 -23.45 -6.40 25.53
N ILE A 82 -22.26 -5.99 25.05
CA ILE A 82 -21.06 -5.79 25.88
C ILE A 82 -21.05 -4.40 26.53
N ASP A 83 -21.51 -3.35 25.84
CA ASP A 83 -21.49 -1.96 26.35
C ASP A 83 -22.59 -1.67 27.39
N GLY A 84 -23.48 -2.62 27.71
CA GLY A 84 -24.44 -2.53 28.83
C GLY A 84 -25.54 -1.44 28.70
N ASP A 85 -25.44 -0.53 27.75
CA ASP A 85 -26.35 0.61 27.58
C ASP A 85 -27.64 0.23 26.82
N GLY A 86 -27.62 -0.87 26.06
CA GLY A 86 -28.76 -1.31 25.23
C GLY A 86 -30.02 -1.72 26.01
N ALA A 87 -29.88 -2.13 27.27
CA ALA A 87 -31.00 -2.42 28.17
C ALA A 87 -31.38 -1.24 29.09
N GLY A 88 -30.53 -0.21 29.15
CA GLY A 88 -30.72 0.96 30.00
C GLY A 88 -31.72 1.95 29.42
N ASP A 89 -31.64 2.21 28.12
CA ASP A 89 -32.53 3.17 27.44
C ASP A 89 -33.98 2.71 27.37
N ASP A 90 -34.24 1.44 27.02
CA ASP A 90 -35.60 0.89 27.05
C ASP A 90 -36.21 0.94 28.46
N ARG A 91 -35.40 0.63 29.49
CA ARG A 91 -35.81 0.77 30.89
C ARG A 91 -36.11 2.23 31.25
N ARG A 92 -35.28 3.19 30.83
CA ARG A 92 -35.47 4.63 31.07
C ARG A 92 -36.75 5.15 30.40
N ILE A 93 -37.01 4.77 29.15
CA ILE A 93 -38.23 5.13 28.41
C ILE A 93 -39.47 4.52 29.08
N ASN A 94 -39.41 3.25 29.48
CA ASN A 94 -40.50 2.60 30.20
C ASN A 94 -40.79 3.27 31.56
N LEU A 95 -39.75 3.74 32.25
CA LEU A 95 -39.91 4.51 33.50
C LEU A 95 -40.50 5.90 33.25
N LEU A 96 -40.12 6.58 32.17
CA LEU A 96 -40.69 7.85 31.75
C LEU A 96 -42.21 7.71 31.49
N VAL A 97 -42.61 6.68 30.74
CA VAL A 97 -44.03 6.37 30.45
C VAL A 97 -44.81 6.08 31.73
N LYS A 98 -44.27 5.25 32.64
CA LYS A 98 -44.90 4.98 33.94
C LYS A 98 -45.03 6.23 34.80
N SER A 99 -44.03 7.12 34.77
CA SER A 99 -44.03 8.38 35.53
C SER A 99 -45.06 9.37 34.97
N PHE A 100 -45.22 9.42 33.64
CA PHE A 100 -46.27 10.18 32.97
C PHE A 100 -47.68 9.71 33.38
N ILE A 101 -47.95 8.41 33.35
CA ILE A 101 -49.24 7.84 33.76
C ILE A 101 -49.55 8.18 35.24
N LYS A 102 -48.54 8.10 36.12
CA LYS A 102 -48.68 8.50 37.53
C LYS A 102 -48.98 10.00 37.68
N TRP A 103 -48.31 10.84 36.90
CA TRP A 103 -48.54 12.28 36.90
C TRP A 103 -49.96 12.63 36.44
N CYS A 104 -50.50 11.96 35.41
CA CYS A 104 -51.87 12.18 34.94
C CYS A 104 -52.94 11.88 36.00
N ASN A 105 -52.66 10.95 36.91
CA ASN A 105 -53.54 10.48 37.99
C ASN A 105 -53.18 11.08 39.36
N ALA A 106 -52.34 12.11 39.43
CA ALA A 106 -51.95 12.74 40.70
C ALA A 106 -53.16 13.43 41.35
N GLY A 107 -53.41 13.14 42.62
CA GLY A 107 -54.55 13.68 43.39
C GLY A 107 -54.31 15.08 43.98
N SER A 108 -53.04 15.52 44.04
CA SER A 108 -52.60 16.81 44.60
C SER A 108 -51.67 17.56 43.64
N GLN A 109 -51.75 18.89 43.65
CA GLN A 109 -50.91 19.77 42.83
C GLN A 109 -49.41 19.66 43.19
N GLU A 110 -49.09 19.43 44.47
CA GLU A 110 -47.70 19.32 44.96
C GLU A 110 -47.05 17.99 44.52
N GLU A 111 -47.81 16.89 44.59
CA GLU A 111 -47.39 15.60 44.05
C GLU A 111 -47.21 15.65 42.53
N GLY A 112 -48.12 16.31 41.82
CA GLY A 112 -48.03 16.54 40.38
C GLY A 112 -46.75 17.28 39.99
N TYR A 113 -46.38 18.34 40.70
CA TYR A 113 -45.16 19.09 40.41
C TYR A 113 -43.89 18.25 40.60
N SER A 114 -43.81 17.45 41.68
CA SER A 114 -42.65 16.59 41.93
C SER A 114 -42.46 15.50 40.87
N GLN A 115 -43.55 14.90 40.37
CA GLN A 115 -43.50 13.88 39.32
C GLN A 115 -43.13 14.50 37.96
N TYR A 116 -43.60 15.72 37.68
CA TYR A 116 -43.23 16.46 36.49
C TYR A 116 -41.72 16.76 36.44
N GLN A 117 -41.12 17.20 37.55
CA GLN A 117 -39.67 17.43 37.63
C GLN A 117 -38.85 16.14 37.42
N ARG A 118 -39.31 15.01 37.98
CA ARG A 118 -38.69 13.69 37.72
C ARG A 118 -38.78 13.30 36.25
N MET A 119 -39.93 13.52 35.61
CA MET A 119 -40.12 13.25 34.19
C MET A 119 -39.17 14.07 33.32
N LEU A 120 -39.03 15.37 33.59
CA LEU A 120 -38.08 16.25 32.89
C LEU A 120 -36.62 15.78 33.05
N SER A 121 -36.22 15.42 34.27
CA SER A 121 -34.87 14.90 34.52
C SER A 121 -34.59 13.60 33.75
N THR A 122 -35.56 12.69 33.72
CA THR A 122 -35.44 11.43 32.99
C THR A 122 -35.39 11.65 31.48
N LEU A 123 -36.16 12.62 30.96
CA LEU A 123 -36.14 13.00 29.55
C LEU A 123 -34.78 13.58 29.14
N SER A 124 -34.22 14.49 29.94
CA SER A 124 -32.88 15.07 29.70
C SER A 124 -31.79 13.99 29.65
N GLN A 125 -31.88 12.95 30.49
CA GLN A 125 -30.96 11.81 30.44
C GLN A 125 -31.11 10.98 29.16
N CYS A 126 -32.33 10.80 28.65
CA CYS A 126 -32.58 10.11 27.39
C CYS A 126 -32.01 10.89 26.19
N GLU A 127 -32.21 12.22 26.17
CA GLU A 127 -31.65 13.10 25.14
C GLU A 127 -30.12 13.06 25.14
N PHE A 128 -29.49 13.07 26.31
CA PHE A 128 -28.05 12.94 26.44
C PHE A 128 -27.53 11.58 25.94
N SER A 129 -28.20 10.48 26.30
CA SER A 129 -27.84 9.13 25.83
C SER A 129 -27.92 9.01 24.31
N MET A 130 -28.97 9.59 23.72
CA MET A 130 -29.14 9.65 22.26
C MET A 130 -28.00 10.43 21.59
N GLY A 131 -27.66 11.61 22.11
CA GLY A 131 -26.55 12.42 21.60
C GLY A 131 -25.20 11.68 21.66
N LYS A 132 -24.93 10.98 22.77
CA LYS A 132 -23.73 10.14 22.92
C LYS A 132 -23.68 9.03 21.88
N THR A 133 -24.80 8.36 21.62
CA THR A 133 -24.89 7.27 20.64
C THR A 133 -24.56 7.74 19.23
N LEU A 134 -25.05 8.93 18.83
CA LEU A 134 -24.71 9.54 17.54
C LEU A 134 -23.21 9.84 17.41
N LEU A 135 -22.59 10.39 18.46
CA LEU A 135 -21.14 10.67 18.44
C LEU A 135 -20.30 9.39 18.36
N VAL A 136 -20.71 8.31 19.04
CA VAL A 136 -20.06 7.00 18.94
C VAL A 136 -20.22 6.41 17.54
N TYR A 137 -21.39 6.56 16.93
CA TYR A 137 -21.61 6.15 15.54
C TYR A 137 -20.68 6.89 14.57
N ASP A 138 -20.58 8.22 14.67
CA ASP A 138 -19.69 9.03 13.82
C ASP A 138 -18.20 8.70 14.04
N MET A 139 -17.83 8.35 15.28
CA MET A 139 -16.50 7.84 15.59
C MET A 139 -16.24 6.49 14.90
N ASN A 140 -17.17 5.54 15.00
CA ASN A 140 -17.04 4.22 14.37
C ASN A 140 -16.97 4.33 12.83
N LEU A 141 -17.70 5.27 12.22
CA LEU A 141 -17.62 5.52 10.79
C LEU A 141 -16.21 5.94 10.36
N ARG A 142 -15.61 6.89 11.10
CA ARG A 142 -14.22 7.33 10.86
C ARG A 142 -13.22 6.20 11.12
N GLU A 143 -13.45 5.35 12.11
CA GLU A 143 -12.61 4.17 12.35
C GLU A 143 -12.67 3.19 11.17
N MET A 144 -13.86 2.93 10.61
CA MET A 144 -14.00 2.06 9.43
C MET A 144 -13.23 2.60 8.23
N GLU A 145 -13.33 3.90 7.95
CA GLU A 145 -12.57 4.55 6.87
C GLU A 145 -11.06 4.43 7.09
N ASN A 146 -10.60 4.60 8.33
CA ASN A 146 -9.19 4.45 8.69
C ASN A 146 -8.71 3.00 8.49
N TYR A 147 -9.52 2.00 8.87
CA TYR A 147 -9.18 0.60 8.62
C TYR A 147 -9.09 0.31 7.12
N GLU A 148 -10.03 0.79 6.31
CA GLU A 148 -9.98 0.61 4.85
C GLU A 148 -8.71 1.22 4.25
N LYS A 149 -8.30 2.40 4.73
CA LYS A 149 -7.04 3.02 4.32
C LYS A 149 -5.82 2.17 4.69
N ILE A 150 -5.77 1.67 5.93
CA ILE A 150 -4.68 0.81 6.39
C ILE A 150 -4.60 -0.48 5.55
N TYR A 151 -5.75 -1.07 5.20
CA TYR A 151 -5.79 -2.25 4.33
C TYR A 151 -5.16 -1.96 2.95
N LYS A 152 -5.56 -0.86 2.31
CA LYS A 152 -4.98 -0.46 1.02
C LYS A 152 -3.47 -0.18 1.11
N ASP A 153 -3.03 0.46 2.19
CA ASP A 153 -1.61 0.72 2.42
C ASP A 153 -0.81 -0.58 2.59
N ILE A 154 -1.36 -1.57 3.31
CA ILE A 154 -0.76 -2.89 3.46
C ILE A 154 -0.68 -3.62 2.11
N GLU A 155 -1.75 -3.62 1.32
CA GLU A 155 -1.76 -4.22 -0.02
C GLU A 155 -0.70 -3.61 -0.94
N ASN A 156 -0.59 -2.28 -0.94
CA ASN A 156 0.44 -1.57 -1.71
C ASN A 156 1.85 -1.92 -1.24
N ASN A 157 2.08 -2.02 0.07
CA ASN A 157 3.37 -2.42 0.63
C ASN A 157 3.74 -3.86 0.25
N ILE A 158 2.76 -4.77 0.25
CA ILE A 158 2.96 -6.16 -0.17
C ILE A 158 3.31 -6.22 -1.67
N ALA A 159 2.58 -5.50 -2.52
CA ALA A 159 2.87 -5.42 -3.95
C ALA A 159 4.30 -4.86 -4.21
N GLY A 160 4.67 -3.77 -3.53
CA GLY A 160 6.01 -3.20 -3.61
C GLY A 160 7.11 -4.15 -3.10
N ALA A 161 6.84 -4.94 -2.06
CA ALA A 161 7.77 -5.96 -1.58
C ALA A 161 7.98 -7.07 -2.62
N HIS A 162 6.91 -7.54 -3.29
CA HIS A 162 7.01 -8.51 -4.37
C HIS A 162 7.84 -8.00 -5.55
N GLU A 163 7.67 -6.73 -5.93
CA GLU A 163 8.47 -6.09 -6.98
C GLU A 163 9.96 -6.04 -6.61
N LYS A 164 10.29 -5.63 -5.38
CA LYS A 164 11.68 -5.62 -4.87
C LYS A 164 12.30 -7.02 -4.88
N ILE A 165 11.53 -8.05 -4.53
CA ILE A 165 12.00 -9.44 -4.60
C ILE A 165 12.29 -9.85 -6.05
N ALA A 166 11.41 -9.50 -7.00
CA ALA A 166 11.61 -9.81 -8.41
C ALA A 166 12.87 -9.13 -8.96
N GLU A 167 13.10 -7.87 -8.60
CA GLU A 167 14.28 -7.11 -9.00
C GLU A 167 15.56 -7.67 -8.38
N CYS A 168 15.55 -7.98 -7.08
CA CYS A 168 16.69 -8.60 -6.39
C CYS A 168 17.07 -9.96 -7.03
N LYS A 169 16.09 -10.77 -7.44
CA LYS A 169 16.34 -12.02 -8.18
C LYS A 169 17.07 -11.77 -9.50
N LYS A 170 16.68 -10.75 -10.27
CA LYS A 170 17.36 -10.38 -11.53
C LYS A 170 18.81 -9.96 -11.27
N GLN A 171 19.02 -9.11 -10.26
CA GLN A 171 20.36 -8.64 -9.88
C GLN A 171 21.27 -9.79 -9.45
N ILE A 172 20.75 -10.75 -8.68
CA ILE A 172 21.51 -11.96 -8.29
C ILE A 172 21.93 -12.77 -9.52
N LEU A 173 21.05 -12.96 -10.50
CA LEU A 173 21.39 -13.69 -11.73
C LEU A 173 22.49 -12.97 -12.53
N GLN A 174 22.41 -11.65 -12.63
CA GLN A 174 23.44 -10.85 -13.27
C GLN A 174 24.77 -10.93 -12.52
N ALA A 175 24.77 -10.79 -11.20
CA ALA A 175 25.96 -10.90 -10.37
C ALA A 175 26.61 -12.28 -10.48
N LYS A 176 25.82 -13.36 -10.52
CA LYS A 176 26.32 -14.72 -10.78
C LYS A 176 27.00 -14.85 -12.14
N ARG A 177 26.41 -14.26 -13.19
CA ARG A 177 27.01 -14.23 -14.53
C ARG A 177 28.35 -13.49 -14.52
N ILE A 178 28.40 -12.31 -13.92
CA ILE A 178 29.64 -11.51 -13.81
C ILE A 178 30.72 -12.30 -13.06
N ARG A 179 30.36 -12.97 -11.96
CA ARG A 179 31.28 -13.82 -11.20
C ARG A 179 31.84 -14.97 -12.05
N LYS A 180 30.99 -15.65 -12.83
CA LYS A 180 31.42 -16.72 -13.73
C LYS A 180 32.41 -16.20 -14.77
N ASN A 181 32.08 -15.09 -15.43
CA ASN A 181 32.96 -14.47 -16.42
C ASN A 181 34.31 -14.08 -15.80
N ARG A 182 34.31 -13.52 -14.59
CA ARG A 182 35.55 -13.20 -13.87
C ARG A 182 36.41 -14.44 -13.60
N GLN A 183 35.79 -15.55 -13.20
CA GLN A 183 36.51 -16.81 -13.01
C GLN A 183 37.11 -17.35 -14.32
N GLU A 184 36.40 -17.21 -15.44
CA GLU A 184 36.92 -17.59 -16.76
C GLU A 184 38.11 -16.72 -17.16
N TYR A 185 38.05 -15.40 -16.93
CA TYR A 185 39.18 -14.50 -17.16
C TYR A 185 40.37 -14.81 -16.26
N ASP A 186 40.15 -15.06 -14.97
CA ASP A 186 41.21 -15.43 -14.03
C ASP A 186 41.87 -16.76 -14.42
N ALA A 187 41.08 -17.73 -14.90
CA ALA A 187 41.59 -19.01 -15.40
C ALA A 187 42.46 -18.82 -16.65
N LEU A 188 42.00 -18.03 -17.62
CA LEU A 188 42.79 -17.70 -18.82
C LEU A 188 44.06 -16.92 -18.48
N ALA A 189 43.98 -15.95 -17.57
CA ALA A 189 45.13 -15.17 -17.13
C ALA A 189 46.22 -16.06 -16.51
N LYS A 190 45.83 -17.07 -15.71
CA LYS A 190 46.77 -18.07 -15.19
C LYS A 190 47.45 -18.87 -16.30
N VAL A 191 46.71 -19.28 -17.32
CA VAL A 191 47.29 -19.98 -18.48
C VAL A 191 48.30 -19.09 -19.20
N ILE A 192 47.94 -17.82 -19.44
CA ILE A 192 48.82 -16.84 -20.09
C ILE A 192 50.11 -16.61 -19.29
N GLN A 193 50.05 -16.61 -17.96
CA GLN A 193 51.24 -16.45 -17.10
C GLN A 193 52.25 -17.59 -17.21
N TYR A 194 51.88 -18.78 -17.70
CA TYR A 194 52.85 -19.84 -17.97
C TYR A 194 53.66 -19.59 -19.24
N HIS A 195 53.20 -18.70 -20.12
CA HIS A 195 53.93 -18.33 -21.32
C HIS A 195 54.91 -17.17 -21.03
N PRO A 196 56.08 -17.16 -21.69
CA PRO A 196 57.06 -16.10 -21.51
C PRO A 196 56.52 -14.74 -21.97
N ASP A 197 57.11 -13.66 -21.46
CA ASP A 197 56.68 -12.32 -21.80
C ASP A 197 56.82 -12.06 -23.32
N ARG A 198 55.79 -11.43 -23.87
CA ARG A 198 55.72 -11.15 -25.32
C ARG A 198 56.82 -10.18 -25.75
N HIS A 199 57.15 -9.20 -24.93
CA HIS A 199 58.15 -8.20 -25.30
C HIS A 199 59.55 -8.80 -25.29
N GLU A 200 59.85 -9.64 -24.28
CA GLU A 200 61.12 -10.38 -24.21
C GLU A 200 61.29 -11.31 -25.41
N THR A 201 60.29 -12.13 -25.72
CA THR A 201 60.34 -13.05 -26.86
C THR A 201 60.49 -12.33 -28.21
N LEU A 202 59.86 -11.18 -28.40
CA LEU A 202 60.05 -10.36 -29.61
C LEU A 202 61.47 -9.80 -29.73
N LYS A 203 62.08 -9.40 -28.62
CA LYS A 203 63.45 -8.89 -28.59
C LYS A 203 64.46 -9.98 -28.93
N GLU A 204 64.28 -11.18 -28.38
CA GLU A 204 65.10 -12.35 -28.72
C GLU A 204 64.95 -12.73 -30.19
N LEU A 205 63.72 -12.71 -30.73
CA LEU A 205 63.45 -12.98 -32.13
C LEU A 205 64.18 -12.00 -33.06
N ASP A 206 64.17 -10.70 -32.74
CA ASP A 206 64.89 -9.67 -33.51
C ASP A 206 66.41 -9.88 -33.46
N ALA A 207 66.95 -10.24 -32.29
CA ALA A 207 68.37 -10.54 -32.14
C ALA A 207 68.79 -11.77 -32.96
N LEU A 208 68.04 -12.87 -32.84
CA LEU A 208 68.24 -14.08 -33.65
C LEU A 208 68.09 -13.80 -35.15
N GLY A 209 67.14 -12.95 -35.54
CA GLY A 209 66.95 -12.54 -36.94
C GLY A 209 68.17 -11.81 -37.51
N LYS A 210 68.76 -10.90 -36.73
CA LYS A 210 70.00 -10.19 -37.13
C LYS A 210 71.19 -11.15 -37.23
N GLU A 211 71.33 -12.08 -36.29
CA GLU A 211 72.40 -13.08 -36.31
C GLU A 211 72.26 -14.01 -37.52
N LEU A 212 71.04 -14.42 -37.86
CA LEU A 212 70.76 -15.27 -39.01
C LEU A 212 71.09 -14.55 -40.34
N GLN A 213 70.74 -13.26 -40.45
CA GLN A 213 71.15 -12.42 -41.59
C GLN A 213 72.68 -12.31 -41.69
N HIS A 214 73.35 -12.08 -40.57
CA HIS A 214 74.82 -12.00 -40.52
C HIS A 214 75.47 -13.31 -40.97
N LEU A 215 75.01 -14.45 -40.44
CA LEU A 215 75.50 -15.78 -40.83
C LEU A 215 75.24 -16.08 -42.31
N SER A 216 74.09 -15.65 -42.84
CA SER A 216 73.77 -15.76 -44.27
C SER A 216 74.79 -15.01 -45.12
N HIS A 217 75.14 -13.78 -44.75
CA HIS A 217 76.16 -12.99 -45.46
C HIS A 217 77.56 -13.62 -45.38
N ILE A 218 77.94 -14.20 -44.23
CA ILE A 218 79.21 -14.93 -44.12
C ILE A 218 79.20 -16.13 -45.06
N LYS A 219 78.12 -16.92 -45.05
CA LYS A 219 77.99 -18.10 -45.90
C LYS A 219 78.17 -17.72 -47.37
N GLU A 220 77.45 -16.70 -47.83
CA GLU A 220 77.55 -16.18 -49.20
C GLU A 220 78.99 -15.74 -49.52
N SER A 221 79.64 -15.00 -48.63
CA SER A 221 81.05 -14.60 -48.80
C SER A 221 82.02 -15.78 -48.88
N VAL A 222 81.78 -16.86 -48.13
CA VAL A 222 82.60 -18.08 -48.19
C VAL A 222 82.35 -18.86 -49.47
N GLU A 223 81.10 -18.97 -49.91
CA GLU A 223 80.72 -19.59 -51.18
C GLU A 223 81.40 -18.87 -52.35
N ASP A 224 81.37 -17.52 -52.37
CA ASP A 224 82.06 -16.69 -53.36
C ASP A 224 83.57 -16.95 -53.38
N LYS A 225 84.20 -17.05 -52.20
CA LYS A 225 85.63 -17.38 -52.09
C LYS A 225 85.92 -18.78 -52.62
N LEU A 226 85.07 -19.75 -52.32
CA LEU A 226 85.24 -21.14 -52.76
C LEU A 226 85.10 -21.22 -54.28
N GLU A 227 84.12 -20.52 -54.86
CA GLU A 227 83.91 -20.43 -56.29
C GLU A 227 85.08 -19.73 -57.01
N LEU A 228 85.63 -18.66 -56.42
CA LEU A 228 86.85 -18.03 -56.92
C LEU A 228 88.03 -19.02 -56.92
N ARG A 229 88.20 -19.81 -55.86
CA ARG A 229 89.25 -20.84 -55.80
C ARG A 229 89.04 -21.93 -56.85
N ARG A 230 87.80 -22.40 -57.08
CA ARG A 230 87.48 -23.35 -58.16
C ARG A 230 87.89 -22.80 -59.53
N LYS A 231 87.57 -21.53 -59.81
CA LYS A 231 87.99 -20.85 -61.06
C LYS A 231 89.51 -20.75 -61.18
N GLN A 232 90.21 -20.35 -60.11
CA GLN A 232 91.68 -20.30 -60.08
C GLN A 232 92.32 -21.67 -60.34
N PHE A 233 91.81 -22.74 -59.71
CA PHE A 233 92.28 -24.11 -59.97
C PHE A 233 92.02 -24.55 -61.41
N HIS A 234 90.87 -24.18 -61.98
CA HIS A 234 90.56 -24.52 -63.37
C HIS A 234 91.54 -23.85 -64.35
N VAL A 235 91.86 -22.57 -64.13
CA VAL A 235 92.90 -21.86 -64.92
C VAL A 235 94.25 -22.56 -64.80
N LEU A 236 94.67 -22.93 -63.58
CA LEU A 236 95.93 -23.65 -63.37
C LEU A 236 95.95 -25.03 -64.07
N LEU A 237 94.83 -25.76 -64.06
CA LEU A 237 94.73 -27.05 -64.74
C LEU A 237 94.84 -26.89 -66.26
N SER A 238 94.19 -25.87 -66.83
CA SER A 238 94.27 -25.55 -68.25
C SER A 238 95.69 -25.17 -68.68
N THR A 239 96.40 -24.35 -67.90
CA THR A 239 97.80 -24.00 -68.22
C THR A 239 98.73 -25.20 -68.12
N ILE A 240 98.53 -26.11 -67.15
CA ILE A 240 99.27 -27.37 -67.08
C ILE A 240 99.00 -28.21 -68.34
N HIS A 241 97.76 -28.31 -68.80
CA HIS A 241 97.41 -29.06 -69.99
C HIS A 241 98.03 -28.45 -71.27
N GLU A 242 97.98 -27.12 -71.42
CA GLU A 242 98.66 -26.41 -72.51
C GLU A 242 100.16 -26.63 -72.51
N LEU A 243 100.80 -26.61 -71.34
CA LEU A 243 102.23 -26.91 -71.19
C LEU A 243 102.54 -28.38 -71.57
N GLN A 244 101.68 -29.33 -71.18
CA GLN A 244 101.82 -30.73 -71.57
C GLN A 244 101.71 -30.90 -73.10
N GLN A 245 100.72 -30.29 -73.74
CA GLN A 245 100.58 -30.30 -75.21
C GLN A 245 101.79 -29.65 -75.91
N THR A 246 102.33 -28.57 -75.33
CA THR A 246 103.53 -27.91 -75.86
C THR A 246 104.78 -28.79 -75.72
N LEU A 247 104.88 -29.56 -74.64
CA LEU A 247 105.95 -30.55 -74.47
C LEU A 247 105.77 -31.70 -75.47
N GLU A 248 104.60 -32.32 -75.54
CA GLU A 248 104.32 -33.41 -76.48
C GLU A 248 104.58 -33.00 -77.93
N SER A 249 104.14 -31.82 -78.37
CA SER A 249 104.40 -31.34 -79.74
C SER A 249 105.90 -31.12 -80.02
N LYS A 250 106.71 -30.76 -79.02
CA LYS A 250 108.18 -30.67 -79.15
C LYS A 250 108.88 -32.02 -79.22
N TRP A 251 108.36 -33.06 -78.57
CA TRP A 251 108.94 -34.41 -78.61
C TRP A 251 108.63 -35.18 -79.90
N TRP A 252 107.56 -34.83 -80.61
CA TRP A 252 107.19 -35.43 -81.91
C TRP A 252 107.73 -34.67 -83.14
N SER A 253 108.42 -33.54 -82.94
CA SER A 253 109.00 -32.71 -84.01
C SER A 253 110.53 -32.86 -84.14
N GLY A 254 111.12 -33.86 -83.49
CA GLY A 254 112.56 -34.20 -83.54
C GLY A 254 112.83 -35.45 -84.36
#